data_AF-A0AAU9CU17-F1
#
_entry.id   AF-A0AAU9CU17-F1
#
_cell.length_a   1.000
_cell.length_b   1.000
_cell.length_c   1.000
_cell.angle_alpha   90.00
_cell.angle_beta   90.00
_cell.angle_gamma   90.00
#
_symmetry.space_group_name_H-M   'P 1'
#
loop_
_entity.id
_entity.type
_entity.pdbx_description
1 polymer ?
#
loop_
_entity_poly.entity_id
_entity_poly.type
_entity_poly.pdbx_seq_one_letter_code
_entity_poly.pdbx_strand_id
1 'polypeptide(L)'
;MLFLASKKRLPKTTWFGFTGTPNFYSDEVKDIKTSRNVSTYDIFGKRLHRYTIKDAIGDGNVLGFDVSYYKTAIEAENSDQKTDKEMEKAVYNTTSYHESVVQDIIDHWMTTIHPAP
;
A
#
# COMPACT_ATOMS: atom_id res chain seq x y z
N MET A 1 8.11 17.95 8.95
CA MET A 1 8.72 19.22 9.40
C MET A 1 9.76 19.02 10.52
N LEU A 2 9.50 18.18 11.54
CA LEU A 2 10.41 17.97 12.70
C LEU A 2 11.77 17.33 12.35
N PHE A 3 11.82 16.38 11.41
CA PHE A 3 13.06 15.69 11.04
C PHE A 3 14.08 16.62 10.38
N LEU A 4 13.67 17.40 9.38
CA LEU A 4 14.53 18.37 8.69
C LEU A 4 15.07 19.45 9.66
N ALA A 5 14.23 19.91 10.59
CA ALA A 5 14.64 20.85 11.64
C ALA A 5 15.69 20.25 12.58
N SER A 6 15.64 18.94 12.85
CA SER A 6 16.62 18.24 13.68
C SER A 6 17.96 18.07 12.94
N LYS A 7 17.92 17.75 11.65
CA LYS A 7 19.11 17.70 10.79
C LYS A 7 19.83 19.06 10.75
N LYS A 8 19.09 20.17 10.64
CA LYS A 8 19.66 21.54 10.68
C LYS A 8 20.35 21.87 12.02
N ARG A 9 19.81 21.36 13.14
CA ARG A 9 20.35 21.60 14.49
C ARG A 9 21.58 20.76 14.81
N LEU A 10 21.82 19.68 14.06
CA LEU A 10 22.93 18.74 14.27
C LEU A 10 23.80 18.66 13.00
N PRO A 11 24.56 19.72 12.66
CA PRO A 11 25.25 19.83 11.38
C PRO A 11 26.46 18.89 11.24
N LYS A 12 26.97 18.33 12.35
CA LYS A 12 28.13 17.43 12.38
C LYS A 12 27.74 15.95 12.56
N THR A 13 26.51 15.59 12.19
CA THR A 13 25.98 14.24 12.36
C THR A 13 25.62 13.61 11.02
N THR A 14 25.91 12.32 10.89
CA THR A 14 25.52 11.51 9.73
C THR A 14 24.17 10.86 9.98
N TRP A 15 23.27 10.96 9.00
CA TRP A 15 21.91 10.42 9.09
C TRP A 15 21.72 9.32 8.04
N PHE A 16 21.27 8.14 8.47
CA PHE A 16 20.93 7.02 7.60
C PHE A 16 19.42 6.77 7.66
N GLY A 17 18.84 6.41 6.51
CA GLY A 17 17.42 6.08 6.39
C GLY A 17 17.25 4.71 5.75
N PHE A 18 16.44 3.86 6.37
CA PHE A 18 16.04 2.57 5.83
C PHE A 18 14.53 2.61 5.60
N THR A 19 14.07 2.20 4.42
CA THR A 19 12.64 2.11 4.11
C THR A 19 12.40 1.09 3.00
N GLY A 20 11.36 0.27 3.16
CA GLY A 20 10.85 -0.59 2.08
C GLY A 20 9.97 0.18 1.09
N THR A 21 9.45 1.34 1.47
CA THR A 21 8.54 2.20 0.68
C THR A 21 9.10 3.62 0.58
N PRO A 22 10.14 3.85 -0.24
CA PRO A 22 10.69 5.19 -0.45
C PRO A 22 9.64 6.15 -1.04
N ASN A 23 9.64 7.39 -0.56
CA ASN A 23 8.82 8.46 -1.12
C ASN A 23 9.56 9.05 -2.34
N PHE A 24 8.91 9.04 -3.50
CA PHE A 24 9.42 9.65 -4.74
C PHE A 24 8.72 10.97 -5.00
N TYR A 25 9.25 11.80 -5.91
CA TYR A 25 8.50 12.94 -6.42
C TYR A 25 7.39 12.47 -7.37
N SER A 26 6.25 13.16 -7.37
CA SER A 26 5.06 12.82 -8.17
C SER A 26 5.33 12.73 -9.67
N ASP A 27 6.29 13.52 -10.14
CA ASP A 27 6.49 13.76 -11.57
C ASP A 27 7.30 12.64 -12.25
N GLU A 28 7.93 11.75 -11.46
CA GLU A 28 8.70 10.61 -11.98
C GLU A 28 7.86 9.32 -12.09
N VAL A 29 6.70 9.24 -11.43
CA VAL A 29 5.89 8.01 -11.38
C VAL A 29 4.40 8.33 -11.50
N LYS A 30 3.89 8.26 -12.74
CA LYS A 30 2.48 8.01 -13.08
C LYS A 30 1.43 8.89 -12.34
N ASP A 31 1.52 10.21 -12.44
CA ASP A 31 0.46 11.13 -11.97
C ASP A 31 0.07 11.00 -10.48
N ILE A 32 0.90 10.34 -9.67
CA ILE A 32 0.66 10.16 -8.24
C ILE A 32 1.14 11.42 -7.52
N LYS A 33 0.22 12.34 -7.21
CA LYS A 33 0.49 13.48 -6.31
C LYS A 33 0.85 12.96 -4.92
N THR A 34 2.15 12.81 -4.63
CA THR A 34 2.61 12.50 -3.29
C THR A 34 2.30 13.66 -2.35
N SER A 35 1.70 13.37 -1.19
CA SER A 35 1.26 14.38 -0.20
C SER A 35 2.38 15.21 0.42
N ARG A 36 3.64 14.95 0.06
CA ARG A 36 4.82 15.60 0.61
C ARG A 36 5.70 16.08 -0.53
N ASN A 37 5.97 17.38 -0.53
CA ASN A 37 6.90 18.05 -1.45
C ASN A 37 8.39 17.72 -1.14
N VAL A 38 8.65 16.54 -0.54
CA VAL A 38 9.95 16.11 -0.03
C VAL A 38 10.07 14.59 -0.22
N SER A 39 10.94 14.16 -1.11
CA SER A 39 11.29 12.76 -1.37
C SER A 39 12.23 12.18 -0.31
N THR A 40 12.38 10.85 -0.30
CA THR A 40 13.39 10.17 0.53
C THR A 40 14.81 10.63 0.16
N TYR A 41 15.05 10.98 -1.09
CA TYR A 41 16.33 11.50 -1.56
C TYR A 41 16.66 12.87 -0.96
N ASP A 42 15.69 13.78 -0.82
CA ASP A 42 15.99 15.10 -0.22
C ASP A 42 16.35 15.00 1.26
N ILE A 43 15.80 13.99 1.94
CA ILE A 43 16.02 13.76 3.36
C ILE A 43 17.37 13.09 3.60
N PHE A 44 17.68 12.02 2.84
CA PHE A 44 18.81 11.13 3.12
C PHE A 44 19.92 11.15 2.05
N GLY A 45 19.70 11.83 0.93
CA GLY A 45 20.63 11.88 -0.20
C GLY A 45 20.60 10.61 -1.04
N LYS A 46 21.74 10.32 -1.68
CA LYS A 46 21.90 9.19 -2.60
C LYS A 46 21.63 7.86 -1.90
N ARG A 47 20.85 7.01 -2.56
CA ARG A 47 20.64 5.61 -2.15
C ARG A 47 21.97 4.85 -2.19
N LEU A 48 22.37 4.32 -1.04
CA LEU A 48 23.62 3.56 -0.89
C LEU A 48 23.48 2.11 -1.39
N HIS A 49 22.35 1.47 -1.11
CA HIS A 49 22.05 0.10 -1.51
C HIS A 49 20.53 -0.07 -1.74
N ARG A 50 20.14 -1.09 -2.50
CA ARG A 50 18.74 -1.48 -2.72
C ARG A 50 18.65 -3.00 -2.71
N TYR A 51 17.69 -3.47 -1.94
CA TYR A 51 17.21 -4.83 -1.95
C TYR A 51 15.69 -4.75 -2.06
N THR A 52 15.14 -5.22 -3.19
CA THR A 52 13.72 -5.05 -3.54
C THR A 52 12.89 -6.24 -3.08
N ILE A 53 11.57 -6.07 -3.05
CA ILE A 53 10.64 -7.19 -2.84
C ILE A 53 10.83 -8.31 -3.86
N LYS A 54 11.21 -7.97 -5.11
CA LYS A 54 11.51 -8.95 -6.15
C LYS A 54 12.75 -9.79 -5.79
N ASP A 55 13.81 -9.15 -5.31
CA ASP A 55 15.03 -9.84 -4.87
C ASP A 55 14.71 -10.74 -3.66
N ALA A 56 13.98 -10.19 -2.70
CA ALA A 56 13.61 -10.92 -1.48
C ALA A 56 12.74 -12.16 -1.73
N ILE A 57 11.82 -12.09 -2.69
CA ILE A 57 11.03 -13.25 -3.14
C ILE A 57 11.92 -14.23 -3.92
N GLY A 58 12.77 -13.73 -4.83
CA GLY A 58 13.67 -14.57 -5.63
C GLY A 58 14.66 -15.38 -4.79
N ASP A 59 15.14 -14.80 -3.69
CA ASP A 59 16.07 -15.44 -2.76
C ASP A 59 15.36 -16.33 -1.71
N GLY A 60 14.01 -16.37 -1.71
CA GLY A 60 13.23 -17.11 -0.71
C GLY A 60 13.25 -16.50 0.70
N ASN A 61 13.73 -15.27 0.84
CA ASN A 61 13.78 -14.53 2.11
C ASN A 61 12.42 -13.90 2.47
N VAL A 62 11.52 -13.76 1.49
CA VAL A 62 10.16 -13.27 1.64
C VAL A 62 9.22 -14.15 0.81
N LEU A 63 8.02 -14.43 1.33
CA LEU A 63 7.02 -15.21 0.61
C LEU A 63 6.45 -14.42 -0.58
N GLY A 64 6.07 -15.15 -1.63
CA GLY A 64 5.30 -14.58 -2.74
C GLY A 64 3.91 -14.13 -2.30
N PHE A 65 3.22 -13.42 -3.20
CA PHE A 65 1.85 -12.99 -2.98
C PHE A 65 0.90 -13.83 -3.83
N ASP A 66 -0.18 -14.30 -3.22
CA ASP A 66 -1.38 -14.75 -3.94
C ASP A 66 -2.42 -13.62 -3.85
N VAL A 67 -2.80 -13.06 -5.00
CA VAL A 67 -3.68 -11.89 -5.07
C VAL A 67 -4.92 -12.27 -5.85
N SER A 68 -6.04 -12.37 -5.13
CA SER A 68 -7.37 -12.58 -5.67
C SER A 68 -8.25 -11.36 -5.39
N TYR A 69 -9.17 -11.08 -6.31
CA TYR A 69 -10.16 -10.02 -6.16
C TYR A 69 -11.53 -10.66 -6.04
N TYR A 70 -12.18 -10.47 -4.89
CA TYR A 70 -13.56 -10.86 -4.68
C TYR A 70 -14.47 -9.65 -4.85
N LYS A 71 -15.58 -9.85 -5.56
CA LYS A 71 -16.59 -8.83 -5.79
C LYS A 71 -17.91 -9.34 -5.24
N THR A 72 -18.48 -8.63 -4.27
CA THR A 72 -19.78 -9.01 -3.69
C THR A 72 -20.89 -8.78 -4.72
N ALA A 73 -22.02 -9.49 -4.59
CA ALA A 73 -23.19 -9.26 -5.43
C ALA A 73 -23.67 -7.78 -5.35
N ILE A 74 -23.62 -7.20 -4.15
CA ILE A 74 -23.98 -5.79 -3.89
C ILE A 74 -23.05 -4.85 -4.68
N GLU A 75 -21.74 -5.13 -4.69
CA GLU A 75 -20.79 -4.35 -5.48
C GLU A 75 -21.05 -4.52 -6.97
N ALA A 76 -21.28 -5.75 -7.44
CA ALA A 76 -21.58 -6.03 -8.85
C ALA A 76 -22.80 -5.25 -9.36
N GLU A 77 -23.91 -5.26 -8.60
CA GLU A 77 -25.15 -4.54 -8.92
C GLU A 77 -24.97 -3.01 -8.93
N ASN A 78 -24.01 -2.48 -8.18
CA ASN A 78 -23.83 -1.04 -8.03
C ASN A 78 -22.65 -0.47 -8.81
N SER A 79 -21.79 -1.33 -9.37
CA SER A 79 -20.50 -0.95 -9.97
C SER A 79 -20.59 -0.33 -11.35
N ASP A 80 -21.71 -0.46 -12.05
CA ASP A 80 -21.84 0.07 -13.40
C ASP A 80 -21.66 1.61 -13.39
N GLN A 81 -20.61 2.05 -14.07
CA GLN A 81 -20.27 3.46 -14.34
C GLN A 81 -19.95 4.34 -13.10
N LYS A 82 -19.71 3.75 -11.92
CA LYS A 82 -19.30 4.49 -10.72
C LYS A 82 -17.78 4.42 -10.52
N THR A 83 -17.19 5.54 -10.14
CA THR A 83 -15.81 5.63 -9.68
C THR A 83 -15.67 5.09 -8.25
N ASP A 84 -14.46 4.74 -7.83
CA ASP A 84 -14.19 4.24 -6.47
C ASP A 84 -14.72 5.16 -5.37
N LYS A 85 -14.63 6.49 -5.56
CA LYS A 85 -15.16 7.47 -4.61
C LYS A 85 -16.68 7.46 -4.53
N GLU A 86 -17.34 7.23 -5.65
CA GLU A 86 -18.80 7.13 -5.70
C GLU A 86 -19.27 5.82 -5.08
N MET A 87 -18.54 4.72 -5.33
CA MET A 87 -18.77 3.44 -4.66
C MET A 87 -18.55 3.53 -3.15
N GLU A 88 -17.51 4.22 -2.69
CA GLU A 88 -17.24 4.42 -1.26
C GLU A 88 -18.41 5.13 -0.56
N LYS A 89 -18.91 6.19 -1.18
CA LYS A 89 -20.02 6.97 -0.62
C LYS A 89 -21.36 6.21 -0.66
N ALA A 90 -21.62 5.47 -1.74
CA ALA A 90 -22.94 4.87 -1.99
C ALA A 90 -23.07 3.42 -1.51
N VAL A 91 -21.98 2.67 -1.46
CA VAL A 91 -21.99 1.21 -1.26
C VAL A 91 -21.06 0.80 -0.13
N TYR A 92 -19.77 1.15 -0.20
CA TYR A 92 -18.78 0.55 0.72
C TYR A 92 -18.99 0.94 2.18
N ASN A 93 -19.58 2.11 2.45
CA ASN A 93 -19.92 2.54 3.81
C ASN A 93 -21.31 2.09 4.29
N THR A 94 -22.01 1.24 3.54
CA THR A 94 -23.33 0.73 3.93
C THR A 94 -23.20 -0.53 4.78
N THR A 95 -24.13 -0.72 5.73
CA THR A 95 -24.18 -1.93 6.56
C THR A 95 -24.32 -3.19 5.72
N SER A 96 -25.18 -3.16 4.70
CA SER A 96 -25.42 -4.32 3.81
C SER A 96 -24.15 -4.79 3.09
N TYR A 97 -23.34 -3.84 2.58
CA TYR A 97 -22.05 -4.19 1.98
C TYR A 97 -21.10 -4.80 3.01
N HIS A 98 -20.95 -4.18 4.19
CA HIS A 98 -20.10 -4.72 5.26
C HIS A 98 -20.51 -6.14 5.67
N GLU A 99 -21.81 -6.38 5.85
CA GLU A 99 -22.35 -7.70 6.20
C GLU A 99 -22.04 -8.73 5.10
N SER A 100 -22.17 -8.37 3.82
CA SER A 100 -21.82 -9.28 2.71
C SER A 100 -20.34 -9.65 2.67
N VAL A 101 -19.44 -8.69 2.98
CA VAL A 101 -17.99 -8.94 3.06
C VAL A 101 -17.67 -9.81 4.27
N VAL A 102 -18.28 -9.55 5.42
CA VAL A 102 -18.07 -10.37 6.62
C VAL A 102 -18.56 -11.80 6.41
N GLN A 103 -19.73 -11.98 5.80
CA GLN A 103 -20.27 -13.30 5.51
C GLN A 103 -19.34 -14.07 4.57
N ASP A 104 -18.83 -13.43 3.51
CA ASP A 104 -17.86 -14.03 2.60
C ASP A 104 -16.58 -14.48 3.31
N ILE A 105 -16.04 -13.64 4.20
CA ILE A 105 -14.86 -14.00 5.02
C ILE A 105 -15.16 -15.22 5.89
N ILE A 106 -16.35 -15.30 6.50
CA ILE A 106 -16.74 -16.43 7.34
C ILE A 106 -16.86 -17.71 6.50
N ASP A 107 -17.52 -17.62 5.34
CA ASP A 107 -17.77 -18.76 4.46
C ASP A 107 -16.48 -19.35 3.89
N HIS A 108 -15.47 -18.51 3.62
CA HIS A 108 -14.19 -18.91 3.03
C HIS A 108 -13.01 -18.94 4.01
N TRP A 109 -13.26 -18.78 5.33
CA TRP A 109 -12.21 -18.74 6.35
C TRP A 109 -11.31 -19.98 6.32
N MET A 110 -11.93 -21.16 6.28
CA MET A 110 -11.20 -22.44 6.34
C MET A 110 -10.44 -22.75 5.05
N THR A 111 -10.99 -22.38 3.89
CA THR A 111 -10.34 -22.61 2.59
C THR A 111 -9.15 -21.69 2.35
N THR A 112 -9.19 -20.48 2.93
CA THR A 112 -8.13 -19.47 2.73
C THR A 112 -6.92 -19.72 3.64
N ILE A 113 -7.11 -20.22 4.85
CA ILE A 113 -6.02 -20.44 5.82
C ILE A 113 -5.31 -21.77 5.60
N HIS A 114 -6.01 -22.74 5.01
CA HIS A 114 -5.46 -24.04 4.65
C HIS A 114 -5.90 -24.41 3.23
N PRO A 115 -5.29 -23.81 2.19
CA PRO A 115 -5.44 -24.36 0.85
C PRO A 115 -4.95 -25.82 0.90
N ALA A 116 -5.78 -26.75 0.45
CA ALA A 116 -5.42 -28.15 0.35
C ALA A 116 -4.09 -28.29 -0.43
N PRO A 117 -3.21 -29.24 -0.05
CA PRO A 117 -1.87 -29.39 -0.61
C PRO A 117 -1.85 -29.59 -2.13
#